data_AF-A0A9D6AS84-F1
#
_entry.id   AF-A0A9D6AS84-F1
#
_cell.length_a   1.000
_cell.length_b   1.000
_cell.length_c   1.000
_cell.angle_alpha   90.00
_cell.angle_beta   90.00
_cell.angle_gamma   90.00
#
_symmetry.space_group_name_H-M   'P 1'
#
loop_
_entity.id
_entity.type
_entity.pdbx_description
1 polymer ?
#
loop_
_entity_poly.entity_id
_entity_poly.type
_entity_poly.pdbx_seq_one_letter_code
_entity_poly.pdbx_strand_id
1 'polypeptide(L)'
;MDVLDMELWIGLIILTCLLYILKWFVGRKRTVRVYRVSPESLKRSKEVMLSVLPLVEDNGRHPLDSARLPYSKEDVKSAAKILAYYFYTKKQREELTRIKHAFVAISRFQDATMDADTREKRMHREEQQLERELQFYMTHSPFSVKKPPRSKK
;
A
#
# COMPACT_ATOMS: atom_id res chain seq x y z
N MET A 1 -60.33 -4.96 -7.59
CA MET A 1 -58.86 -4.83 -7.55
C MET A 1 -58.42 -4.79 -8.98
N ASP A 2 -58.11 -3.59 -9.44
CA ASP A 2 -57.95 -3.31 -10.86
C ASP A 2 -56.64 -3.91 -11.36
N VAL A 3 -56.63 -4.38 -12.60
CA VAL A 3 -55.46 -5.00 -13.25
C VAL A 3 -54.21 -4.11 -13.11
N LEU A 4 -54.41 -2.79 -13.06
CA LEU A 4 -53.39 -1.78 -12.83
C LEU A 4 -52.69 -1.88 -11.47
N ASP A 5 -53.41 -2.24 -10.39
CA ASP A 5 -52.81 -2.44 -9.07
C ASP A 5 -51.90 -3.68 -9.08
N MET A 6 -52.36 -4.77 -9.71
CA MET A 6 -51.58 -6.01 -9.82
C MET A 6 -50.28 -5.80 -10.60
N GLU A 7 -50.30 -5.06 -11.70
CA GLU A 7 -49.10 -4.72 -12.48
C GLU A 7 -48.11 -3.88 -11.67
N LEU A 8 -48.60 -2.92 -10.87
CA LEU A 8 -47.76 -2.06 -10.04
C LEU A 8 -47.11 -2.85 -8.90
N TRP A 9 -47.84 -3.78 -8.28
CA TRP A 9 -47.30 -4.71 -7.28
C TRP A 9 -46.26 -5.68 -7.86
N ILE A 10 -46.51 -6.21 -9.06
CA ILE A 10 -45.54 -7.09 -9.75
C ILE A 10 -44.24 -6.33 -10.06
N GLY A 11 -44.34 -5.08 -10.53
CA GLY A 11 -43.17 -4.23 -10.77
C GLY A 11 -42.33 -3.99 -9.51
N LEU A 12 -42.99 -3.76 -8.37
CA LEU A 12 -42.33 -3.57 -7.08
C LEU A 12 -41.58 -4.83 -6.62
N ILE A 13 -42.18 -6.02 -6.81
CA ILE A 13 -41.57 -7.30 -6.46
C ILE A 13 -40.34 -7.59 -7.35
N ILE A 14 -40.44 -7.33 -8.66
CA ILE A 14 -39.32 -7.53 -9.58
C ILE A 14 -38.16 -6.59 -9.21
N LEU A 15 -38.45 -5.32 -8.94
CA LEU A 15 -37.44 -4.33 -8.56
C LEU A 15 -36.72 -4.72 -7.26
N THR A 16 -37.47 -5.15 -6.24
CA THR A 16 -36.90 -5.56 -4.96
C THR A 16 -36.05 -6.83 -5.08
N CYS A 17 -36.50 -7.82 -5.86
CA CYS A 17 -35.69 -9.01 -6.19
C CYS A 17 -34.39 -8.63 -6.91
N LEU A 18 -34.44 -7.71 -7.87
CA LEU A 18 -33.29 -7.29 -8.66
C LEU A 18 -32.26 -6.55 -7.80
N LEU A 19 -32.73 -5.67 -6.91
CA LEU A 19 -31.87 -5.01 -5.91
C LEU A 19 -31.25 -6.00 -4.92
N TYR A 20 -31.99 -7.03 -4.51
CA TYR A 20 -31.49 -8.06 -3.60
C TYR A 20 -30.39 -8.90 -4.25
N ILE A 21 -30.58 -9.27 -5.52
CA ILE A 21 -29.57 -9.96 -6.34
C ILE A 21 -28.33 -9.08 -6.50
N LEU A 22 -28.49 -7.78 -6.82
CA LEU A 22 -27.38 -6.85 -6.94
C LEU A 22 -26.58 -6.75 -5.63
N LYS A 23 -27.29 -6.63 -4.50
CA LYS A 23 -26.69 -6.63 -3.16
C LYS A 23 -25.96 -7.94 -2.85
N TRP A 24 -26.50 -9.08 -3.27
CA TRP A 24 -25.86 -10.38 -3.12
C TRP A 24 -24.56 -10.47 -3.93
N PHE A 25 -24.55 -10.00 -5.18
CA PHE A 25 -23.36 -9.96 -6.02
C PHE A 25 -22.29 -9.01 -5.47
N VAL A 26 -22.68 -7.83 -4.99
CA VAL A 26 -21.75 -6.90 -4.31
C VAL A 26 -21.26 -7.46 -2.97
N GLY A 27 -22.12 -8.21 -2.26
CA GLY A 27 -21.85 -8.81 -0.97
C GLY A 27 -21.07 -10.12 -1.01
N ARG A 28 -20.84 -10.71 -2.18
CA ARG A 28 -19.99 -11.90 -2.41
C ARG A 28 -18.52 -11.48 -2.24
N LYS A 29 -18.17 -11.21 -0.98
CA LYS A 29 -16.90 -10.66 -0.55
C LYS A 29 -15.74 -11.47 -1.12
N ARG A 30 -14.85 -10.76 -1.81
CA ARG A 30 -13.46 -11.14 -2.04
C ARG A 30 -12.92 -11.80 -0.77
N THR A 31 -12.52 -13.06 -0.86
CA THR A 31 -11.71 -13.71 0.15
C THR A 31 -10.36 -12.99 0.19
N VAL A 32 -10.25 -11.97 1.02
CA VAL A 32 -9.00 -11.24 1.23
C VAL A 32 -8.09 -12.18 2.01
N ARG A 33 -7.06 -12.73 1.33
CA ARG A 33 -5.98 -13.45 2.01
C ARG A 33 -5.35 -12.48 3.00
N VAL A 34 -5.58 -12.72 4.29
CA VAL A 34 -4.93 -11.97 5.36
C VAL A 34 -3.45 -12.36 5.34
N TYR A 35 -2.62 -11.44 4.87
CA TYR A 35 -1.17 -11.62 4.86
C TYR A 35 -0.70 -11.61 6.32
N ARG A 36 -0.45 -12.79 6.89
CA ARG A 36 0.26 -12.91 8.16
C ARG A 36 1.73 -12.66 7.85
N VAL A 37 2.22 -11.48 8.15
CA VAL A 37 3.66 -11.18 8.08
C VAL A 37 4.37 -12.13 9.04
N SER A 38 5.19 -13.02 8.51
CA SER A 38 5.99 -13.92 9.31
C SER A 38 7.03 -13.11 10.11
N PRO A 39 7.39 -13.53 11.32
CA PRO A 39 8.41 -12.84 12.13
C PRO A 39 9.78 -12.82 11.41
N GLU A 40 10.06 -13.80 10.57
CA GLU A 40 11.27 -13.86 9.74
C GLU A 40 11.29 -12.78 8.66
N SER A 41 10.18 -12.60 7.93
CA SER A 41 10.07 -11.52 6.95
C SER A 41 10.21 -10.15 7.61
N LEU A 42 9.65 -9.97 8.80
CA LEU A 42 9.79 -8.71 9.54
C LEU A 42 11.25 -8.43 9.93
N LYS A 43 11.98 -9.44 10.43
CA LYS A 43 13.41 -9.31 10.77
C LYS A 43 14.23 -8.93 9.54
N ARG A 44 14.03 -9.63 8.43
CA ARG A 44 14.72 -9.36 7.16
C ARG A 44 14.40 -7.97 6.64
N SER A 45 13.13 -7.55 6.65
CA SER A 45 12.74 -6.21 6.25
C SER A 45 13.35 -5.12 7.14
N LYS A 46 13.46 -5.37 8.45
CA LYS A 46 14.12 -4.46 9.38
C LYS A 46 15.61 -4.33 9.09
N GLU A 47 16.30 -5.43 8.83
CA GLU A 47 17.72 -5.44 8.47
C GLU A 47 18.00 -4.65 7.19
N VAL A 48 17.20 -4.90 6.13
CA VAL A 48 17.29 -4.13 4.88
C VAL A 48 17.09 -2.64 5.15
N MET A 49 16.04 -2.25 5.87
CA MET A 49 15.76 -0.84 6.13
C MET A 49 16.79 -0.17 7.04
N LEU A 50 17.37 -0.87 8.01
CA LEU A 50 18.41 -0.31 8.87
C LEU A 50 19.66 0.07 8.10
N SER A 51 20.00 -0.65 7.02
CA SER A 51 21.13 -0.30 6.15
C SER A 51 20.83 0.89 5.24
N VAL A 52 19.56 1.10 4.90
CA VAL A 52 19.14 2.14 3.93
C VAL A 52 18.78 3.45 4.62
N LEU A 53 18.15 3.41 5.80
CA LEU A 53 17.70 4.60 6.54
C LEU A 53 18.79 5.69 6.68
N PRO A 54 20.04 5.39 7.06
CA PRO A 54 21.10 6.39 7.18
C PRO A 54 21.42 7.10 5.86
N LEU A 55 21.23 6.43 4.71
CA LEU A 55 21.52 6.97 3.39
C LEU A 55 20.43 7.92 2.88
N VAL A 56 19.25 7.88 3.50
CA VAL A 56 18.02 8.51 3.00
C VAL A 56 17.50 9.60 3.94
N GLU A 57 17.94 9.61 5.21
CA GLU A 57 17.53 10.58 6.23
C GLU A 57 18.05 12.00 6.03
N ASP A 58 19.04 12.18 5.17
CA ASP A 58 19.77 13.45 5.05
C ASP A 58 18.97 14.59 4.37
N ASN A 59 17.65 14.42 4.14
CA ASN A 59 16.71 15.39 3.51
C ASN A 59 17.17 16.03 2.17
N GLY A 60 18.32 15.63 1.63
CA GLY A 60 18.85 16.16 0.39
C GLY A 60 17.91 15.82 -0.78
N ARG A 61 17.83 16.73 -1.75
CA ARG A 61 17.06 16.52 -3.00
C ARG A 61 17.92 16.14 -4.18
N HIS A 62 19.21 15.93 -3.96
CA HIS A 62 20.14 15.64 -5.05
C HIS A 62 20.12 14.15 -5.41
N PRO A 63 20.20 13.83 -6.73
CA PRO A 63 20.40 12.46 -7.18
C PRO A 63 21.68 11.86 -6.60
N LEU A 64 21.58 10.63 -6.12
CA LEU A 64 22.67 9.81 -5.63
C LEU A 64 22.94 8.67 -6.61
N ASP A 65 24.13 8.09 -6.54
CA ASP A 65 24.47 6.92 -7.34
C ASP A 65 23.77 5.66 -6.79
N SER A 66 23.10 4.92 -7.66
CA SER A 66 22.44 3.66 -7.34
C SER A 66 23.38 2.58 -6.80
N ALA A 67 24.67 2.62 -7.15
CA ALA A 67 25.67 1.69 -6.62
C ALA A 67 25.91 1.85 -5.10
N ARG A 68 25.47 2.97 -4.50
CA ARG A 68 25.57 3.21 -3.05
C ARG A 68 24.51 2.45 -2.25
N LEU A 69 23.47 1.93 -2.89
CA LEU A 69 22.45 1.14 -2.21
C LEU A 69 22.98 -0.29 -1.94
N PRO A 70 22.94 -0.76 -0.69
CA PRO A 70 23.37 -2.12 -0.35
C PRO A 70 22.40 -3.20 -0.87
N TYR A 71 21.16 -2.82 -1.18
CA TYR A 71 20.10 -3.71 -1.64
C TYR A 71 19.43 -3.14 -2.89
N SER A 72 18.79 -3.99 -3.68
CA SER A 72 18.04 -3.54 -4.85
C SER A 72 16.88 -2.63 -4.43
N LYS A 73 16.51 -1.66 -5.28
CA LYS A 73 15.36 -0.78 -5.00
C LYS A 73 14.08 -1.56 -4.72
N GLU A 74 13.86 -2.68 -5.40
CA GLU A 74 12.65 -3.50 -5.21
C GLU A 74 12.64 -4.20 -3.84
N ASP A 75 13.79 -4.67 -3.37
CA ASP A 75 13.92 -5.24 -2.02
C ASP A 75 13.63 -4.19 -0.96
N VAL A 76 14.16 -2.98 -1.13
CA VAL A 76 13.91 -1.86 -0.21
C VAL A 76 12.44 -1.46 -0.21
N LYS A 77 11.80 -1.36 -1.39
CA LYS A 77 10.36 -1.08 -1.51
C LYS A 77 9.53 -2.14 -0.79
N SER A 78 9.84 -3.42 -1.00
CA SER A 78 9.11 -4.51 -0.37
C SER A 78 9.28 -4.50 1.16
N ALA A 79 10.50 -4.27 1.65
CA ALA A 79 10.81 -4.17 3.07
C ALA A 79 10.09 -2.99 3.73
N ALA A 80 10.12 -1.82 3.09
CA ALA A 80 9.42 -0.63 3.56
C ALA A 80 7.90 -0.83 3.58
N LYS A 81 7.29 -1.53 2.61
CA LYS A 81 5.86 -1.88 2.63
C LYS A 81 5.48 -2.78 3.81
N ILE A 82 6.34 -3.75 4.15
CA ILE A 82 6.14 -4.65 5.29
C ILE A 82 6.27 -3.88 6.61
N LEU A 83 7.29 -3.03 6.75
CA LEU A 83 7.47 -2.21 7.95
C LEU A 83 6.39 -1.15 8.11
N ALA A 84 5.97 -0.51 7.02
CA ALA A 84 4.86 0.44 7.03
C ALA A 84 3.58 -0.22 7.54
N TYR A 85 3.31 -1.46 7.13
CA TYR A 85 2.20 -2.24 7.70
C TYR A 85 2.39 -2.48 9.19
N TYR A 86 3.55 -2.98 9.58
CA TYR A 86 3.86 -3.30 10.98
C TYR A 86 3.66 -2.07 11.88
N PHE A 87 4.26 -0.93 11.55
CA PHE A 87 4.15 0.31 12.32
C PHE A 87 2.73 0.89 12.31
N TYR A 88 2.01 0.78 11.19
CA TYR A 88 0.59 1.14 11.13
C TYR A 88 -0.25 0.32 12.12
N THR A 89 -0.08 -1.01 12.13
CA THR A 89 -0.84 -1.88 13.06
C THR A 89 -0.49 -1.64 14.53
N LYS A 90 0.77 -1.26 14.81
CA LYS A 90 1.25 -0.91 16.15
C LYS A 90 0.95 0.53 16.57
N LYS A 91 0.32 1.34 15.70
CA LYS A 91 0.04 2.76 15.90
C LYS A 91 1.29 3.62 16.17
N GLN A 92 2.45 3.19 15.69
CA GLN A 92 3.71 3.93 15.79
C GLN A 92 3.79 4.93 14.63
N ARG A 93 3.27 6.14 14.86
CA ARG A 93 3.13 7.16 13.80
C ARG A 93 4.47 7.73 13.32
N GLU A 94 5.41 7.94 14.22
CA GLU A 94 6.73 8.52 13.89
C GLU A 94 7.54 7.58 12.99
N GLU A 95 7.68 6.32 13.40
CA GLU A 95 8.35 5.29 12.60
C GLU A 95 7.65 5.05 11.26
N LEU A 96 6.31 5.10 11.24
CA LEU A 96 5.58 5.02 9.98
C LEU A 96 5.93 6.18 9.05
N THR A 97 6.00 7.41 9.55
CA THR A 97 6.39 8.58 8.74
C THR A 97 7.83 8.44 8.23
N ARG A 98 8.75 7.99 9.10
CA ARG A 98 10.16 7.74 8.73
C ARG A 98 10.28 6.72 7.59
N ILE A 99 9.57 5.59 7.69
CA ILE A 99 9.55 4.57 6.63
C ILE A 99 8.91 5.10 5.35
N LYS A 100 7.84 5.91 5.45
CA LYS A 100 7.22 6.52 4.27
C LYS A 100 8.18 7.47 3.55
N HIS A 101 8.89 8.30 4.32
CA HIS A 101 9.91 9.19 3.76
C HIS A 101 11.01 8.38 3.07
N ALA A 102 11.52 7.33 3.75
CA ALA A 102 12.53 6.45 3.18
C ALA A 102 12.05 5.78 1.88
N PHE A 103 10.79 5.34 1.81
CA PHE A 103 10.19 4.73 0.62
C PHE A 103 10.14 5.68 -0.58
N VAL A 104 9.98 6.97 -0.35
CA VAL A 104 9.94 7.95 -1.44
C VAL A 104 11.35 8.34 -1.84
N ALA A 105 12.21 8.60 -0.86
CA ALA A 105 13.55 9.14 -1.09
C ALA A 105 14.55 8.10 -1.66
N ILE A 106 14.18 6.83 -1.80
CA ILE A 106 14.92 5.89 -2.69
C ILE A 106 14.90 6.32 -4.17
N SER A 107 13.96 7.21 -4.57
CA SER A 107 13.94 7.81 -5.91
C SER A 107 15.23 8.57 -6.22
N ARG A 108 15.96 9.02 -5.20
CA ARG A 108 17.22 9.76 -5.38
C ARG A 108 18.30 8.90 -6.01
N PHE A 109 18.30 7.60 -5.78
CA PHE A 109 19.34 6.71 -6.27
C PHE A 109 19.13 6.43 -7.76
N GLN A 110 19.89 7.09 -8.62
CA GLN A 110 19.80 6.96 -10.07
C GLN A 110 21.11 6.39 -10.63
N ASP A 111 21.02 5.85 -11.84
CA ASP A 111 22.19 5.37 -12.56
C ASP A 111 23.15 6.54 -12.84
N ALA A 112 24.38 6.43 -12.34
CA ALA A 112 25.40 7.47 -12.48
C ALA A 112 25.88 7.69 -13.92
N THR A 113 25.63 6.73 -14.82
CA THR A 113 25.99 6.84 -16.25
C THR A 113 25.06 7.77 -17.03
N MET A 114 23.91 8.13 -16.46
CA MET A 114 22.95 9.03 -17.09
C MET A 114 23.35 10.50 -16.90
N ASP A 115 23.01 11.32 -17.89
CA ASP A 115 23.18 12.77 -17.83
C ASP A 115 22.43 13.39 -16.63
N ALA A 116 22.97 14.46 -16.05
CA ALA A 116 22.48 15.11 -14.84
C ALA A 116 21.00 15.55 -14.96
N ASP A 117 20.65 16.22 -16.06
CA ASP A 117 19.28 16.67 -16.32
C ASP A 117 18.32 15.49 -16.45
N THR A 118 18.79 14.38 -17.04
CA THR A 118 17.98 13.18 -17.21
C THR A 118 17.80 12.46 -15.87
N ARG A 119 18.82 12.43 -15.01
CA ARG A 119 18.75 11.87 -13.66
C ARG A 119 17.74 12.63 -12.79
N GLU A 120 17.77 13.95 -12.81
CA GLU A 120 16.83 14.78 -12.03
C GLU A 120 15.38 14.59 -12.49
N LYS A 121 15.14 14.62 -13.81
CA LYS A 121 13.80 14.35 -14.38
C LYS A 121 13.30 12.95 -14.01
N ARG A 122 14.18 11.95 -14.05
CA ARG A 122 13.84 10.57 -13.70
C ARG A 122 13.56 10.42 -12.21
N MET A 123 14.38 11.02 -11.35
CA MET A 123 14.17 11.08 -9.91
C MET A 123 12.80 11.66 -9.57
N HIS A 124 12.43 12.82 -10.12
CA HIS A 124 11.12 13.43 -9.86
C HIS A 124 9.93 12.59 -10.34
N ARG A 125 10.06 11.94 -11.51
CA ARG A 125 9.03 11.03 -12.00
C ARG A 125 8.87 9.82 -11.08
N GLU A 126 9.98 9.24 -10.66
CA GLU A 126 10.00 8.08 -9.76
C GLU A 126 9.48 8.45 -8.37
N GLU A 127 9.85 9.62 -7.83
CA GLU A 127 9.34 10.18 -6.57
C GLU A 127 7.81 10.24 -6.58
N GLN A 128 7.21 10.88 -7.58
CA GLN A 128 5.75 10.98 -7.72
C GLN A 128 5.08 9.62 -7.93
N GLN A 129 5.76 8.68 -8.60
CA GLN A 129 5.25 7.33 -8.77
C GLN A 129 5.24 6.58 -7.44
N LEU A 130 6.31 6.68 -6.65
CA LEU A 130 6.44 6.04 -5.35
C LEU A 130 5.48 6.62 -4.32
N GLU A 131 5.25 7.93 -4.32
CA GLU A 131 4.22 8.55 -3.48
C GLU A 131 2.83 7.99 -3.79
N ARG A 132 2.47 7.92 -5.08
CA ARG A 132 1.20 7.34 -5.53
C ARG A 132 1.08 5.86 -5.16
N GLU A 133 2.15 5.09 -5.37
CA GLU A 133 2.19 3.68 -5.04
C GLU A 133 2.01 3.45 -3.53
N LEU A 134 2.69 4.23 -2.70
CA LEU A 134 2.60 4.15 -1.26
C LEU A 134 1.21 4.56 -0.77
N GLN A 135 0.64 5.64 -1.32
CA GLN A 135 -0.72 6.07 -0.98
C GLN A 135 -1.75 5.02 -1.39
N PHE A 136 -1.61 4.44 -2.58
CA PHE A 136 -2.45 3.35 -3.05
C PHE A 136 -2.34 2.15 -2.10
N TYR A 137 -1.12 1.75 -1.74
CA TYR A 137 -0.87 0.68 -0.78
C TYR A 137 -1.50 0.99 0.58
N MET A 138 -1.31 2.17 1.15
CA MET A 138 -1.89 2.51 2.45
C MET A 138 -3.44 2.56 2.43
N THR A 139 -4.06 2.87 1.29
CA THR A 139 -5.52 2.99 1.14
C THR A 139 -6.20 1.67 0.76
N HIS A 140 -5.58 0.87 -0.10
CA HIS A 140 -6.18 -0.33 -0.72
C HIS A 140 -5.55 -1.64 -0.26
N SER A 141 -4.44 -1.60 0.48
CA SER A 141 -3.87 -2.80 1.08
C SER A 141 -4.89 -3.45 2.04
N PRO A 142 -4.84 -4.78 2.23
CA PRO A 142 -5.70 -5.54 3.16
C PRO A 142 -5.71 -5.08 4.64
N PHE A 143 -5.11 -3.94 4.97
CA PHE A 143 -5.04 -3.31 6.29
C PHE A 143 -6.40 -2.92 6.88
N SER A 144 -7.43 -2.76 6.05
CA SER A 144 -8.78 -2.34 6.47
C SER A 144 -9.69 -3.51 6.89
N VAL A 145 -9.16 -4.73 7.03
CA VAL A 145 -9.95 -5.81 7.63
C VAL A 145 -9.92 -5.61 9.15
N LYS A 146 -11.04 -5.10 9.68
CA LYS A 146 -11.35 -5.03 11.12
C LYS A 146 -10.77 -6.24 11.85
N LYS A 147 -10.07 -5.96 12.96
CA LYS A 147 -9.45 -6.92 13.90
C LYS A 147 -10.15 -8.29 13.90
N PRO A 148 -9.43 -9.41 13.75
CA PRO A 148 -10.01 -10.71 14.07
C PRO A 148 -10.47 -10.71 15.54
N PRO A 149 -11.59 -11.39 15.87
CA PRO A 149 -12.10 -11.44 17.23
C PRO A 149 -11.00 -12.00 18.15
N ARG A 150 -10.77 -11.31 19.28
CA ARG A 150 -9.88 -11.77 20.35
C ARG A 150 -10.30 -13.19 20.73
N SER A 151 -9.42 -14.18 20.52
CA SER A 151 -9.63 -15.48 21.15
C SER A 151 -9.56 -15.27 22.66
N LYS A 152 -10.69 -15.47 23.33
CA LYS A 152 -10.71 -15.62 24.78
C LYS A 152 -9.84 -16.84 25.11
N LYS A 153 -8.75 -16.62 25.84
CA LYS A 153 -8.17 -17.64 26.70
C LYS A 153 -8.90 -17.57 28.03
#